data_AF-A0A0G2FAB7-F1
#
_entry.id   AF-A0A0G2FAB7-F1
#
_cell.length_a   1.000
_cell.length_b   1.000
_cell.length_c   1.000
_cell.angle_alpha   90.00
_cell.angle_beta   90.00
_cell.angle_gamma   90.00
#
_symmetry.space_group_name_H-M   'P 1'
#
loop_
_entity.id
_entity.type
_entity.pdbx_description
1 polymer ?
#
loop_
_entity_poly.entity_id
_entity_poly.type
_entity_poly.pdbx_seq_one_letter_code
_entity_poly.pdbx_strand_id
1 'polypeptide(L)'
;MLLGVAPSIPFSDPRLQRPHGEGGDDDRLQTFLAQARANTAVLRAPDSAGVLSREIGRRLFSLLLKADQEEAEISLGLGDLGLDSMVAVEMRAWWKQVFGSDISVLQMMAMWTLEALGKRAADELIVKCQG
;
A
#
# COMPACT_ATOMS: atom_id res chain seq x y z
N MET A 1 -54.14 33.19 22.39
CA MET A 1 -53.02 34.01 21.87
C MET A 1 -51.76 33.16 21.96
N LEU A 2 -51.12 32.97 20.80
CA LEU A 2 -49.76 32.47 20.54
C LEU A 2 -49.39 30.99 20.83
N LEU A 3 -48.92 30.40 19.73
CA LEU A 3 -48.56 29.04 19.40
C LEU A 3 -47.07 28.80 19.72
N GLY A 4 -46.70 27.62 20.24
CA GLY A 4 -45.32 27.18 20.40
C GLY A 4 -45.11 25.81 19.76
N VAL A 5 -44.86 25.82 18.45
CA VAL A 5 -44.61 24.65 17.60
C VAL A 5 -43.27 23.98 17.96
N ALA A 6 -43.27 22.67 18.14
CA ALA A 6 -42.05 21.87 18.23
C ALA A 6 -41.37 21.84 16.85
N PRO A 7 -40.05 22.10 16.74
CA PRO A 7 -39.37 21.93 15.46
C PRO A 7 -39.24 20.44 15.15
N SER A 8 -39.89 20.01 14.07
CA SER A 8 -39.62 18.75 13.38
C SER A 8 -38.17 18.77 12.92
N ILE A 9 -37.33 17.92 13.49
CA ILE A 9 -35.96 17.70 13.00
C ILE A 9 -36.07 16.89 11.70
N PRO A 10 -35.56 17.39 10.57
CA PRO A 10 -35.60 16.67 9.32
C PRO A 10 -34.64 15.47 9.33
N PHE A 11 -35.14 14.44 8.67
CA PHE A 11 -34.47 13.25 8.17
C PHE A 11 -33.14 13.59 7.46
N SER A 12 -32.12 12.76 7.70
CA SER A 12 -30.82 12.68 7.01
C SER A 12 -29.82 13.82 7.19
N ASP A 13 -28.82 13.60 8.05
CA ASP A 13 -27.50 14.22 7.86
C ASP A 13 -26.51 13.17 7.32
N PRO A 14 -26.22 13.14 6.00
CA PRO A 14 -25.21 12.27 5.41
C PRO A 14 -23.77 12.71 5.72
N ARG A 15 -23.52 13.71 6.56
CA ARG A 15 -22.17 14.21 6.86
C ARG A 15 -21.42 13.40 7.93
N LEU A 16 -21.96 12.24 8.34
CA LEU A 16 -21.17 11.19 8.96
C LEU A 16 -20.46 10.28 7.94
N GLN A 17 -20.57 10.57 6.64
CA GLN A 17 -19.50 10.23 5.72
C GLN A 17 -18.28 11.06 6.13
N ARG A 18 -17.46 10.55 7.06
CA ARG A 18 -16.05 10.91 7.02
C ARG A 18 -15.52 10.28 5.73
N PRO A 19 -15.09 11.03 4.71
CA PRO A 19 -14.07 10.50 3.86
C PRO A 19 -12.81 10.44 4.74
N HIS A 20 -12.54 9.30 5.37
CA HIS A 20 -11.15 9.03 5.68
C HIS A 20 -10.48 8.86 4.32
N GLY A 21 -9.82 9.93 3.87
CA GLY A 21 -8.97 9.97 2.71
C GLY A 21 -7.69 9.17 2.93
N GLU A 22 -7.86 7.87 3.20
CA GLU A 22 -6.80 6.85 3.18
C GLU A 22 -7.02 5.84 2.04
N GLY A 23 -8.06 6.03 1.21
CA GLY A 23 -8.35 5.24 0.00
C GLY A 23 -7.76 5.83 -1.28
N GLY A 24 -6.60 6.48 -1.21
CA GLY A 24 -5.92 7.04 -2.39
C GLY A 24 -4.78 6.16 -2.88
N ASP A 25 -4.00 5.63 -1.95
CA ASP A 25 -2.78 4.87 -2.24
C ASP A 25 -3.10 3.38 -2.45
N ASP A 26 -3.86 2.79 -1.52
CA ASP A 26 -4.31 1.39 -1.65
C ASP A 26 -5.13 1.21 -2.93
N ASP A 27 -6.06 2.14 -3.24
CA ASP A 27 -6.83 2.13 -4.49
C ASP A 27 -5.96 2.18 -5.76
N ARG A 28 -4.85 2.92 -5.76
CA ARG A 28 -3.92 2.98 -6.92
C ARG A 28 -3.18 1.66 -7.09
N LEU A 29 -2.68 1.08 -6.00
CA LEU A 29 -2.03 -0.23 -6.02
C LEU A 29 -3.02 -1.33 -6.43
N GLN A 30 -4.24 -1.34 -5.88
CA GLN A 30 -5.28 -2.29 -6.28
C GLN A 30 -5.63 -2.16 -7.77
N THR A 31 -5.73 -0.93 -8.28
CA THR A 31 -5.97 -0.67 -9.70
C THR A 31 -4.82 -1.19 -10.56
N PHE A 32 -3.57 -0.96 -10.17
CA PHE A 32 -2.39 -1.48 -10.85
C PHE A 32 -2.38 -3.01 -10.86
N LEU A 33 -2.67 -3.65 -9.73
CA LEU A 33 -2.75 -5.11 -9.62
C LEU A 33 -3.88 -5.71 -10.46
N ALA A 34 -5.05 -5.04 -10.52
CA ALA A 34 -6.15 -5.45 -11.38
C ALA A 34 -5.76 -5.39 -12.87
N GLN A 35 -5.07 -4.33 -13.29
CA GLN A 35 -4.54 -4.21 -14.65
C GLN A 35 -3.48 -5.27 -14.96
N ALA A 36 -2.58 -5.54 -14.01
CA ALA A 36 -1.56 -6.57 -14.14
C ALA A 36 -2.14 -7.98 -14.32
N ARG A 37 -3.25 -8.29 -13.61
CA ARG A 37 -3.99 -9.55 -13.77
C ARG A 37 -4.68 -9.65 -15.13
N ALA A 38 -5.21 -8.54 -15.65
CA ALA A 38 -5.82 -8.50 -16.98
C ALA A 38 -4.78 -8.52 -18.11
N ASN A 39 -3.60 -7.95 -17.88
CA ASN A 39 -2.51 -7.86 -18.85
C ASN A 39 -1.14 -7.90 -18.17
N THR A 40 -0.51 -9.07 -18.21
CA THR A 40 0.81 -9.30 -17.60
C THR A 40 1.96 -8.51 -18.25
N ALA A 41 1.75 -7.94 -19.45
CA ALA A 41 2.73 -7.08 -20.09
C ALA A 41 3.01 -5.81 -19.26
N VAL A 42 2.02 -5.34 -18.48
CA VAL A 42 2.19 -4.20 -17.58
C VAL A 42 3.32 -4.49 -16.58
N LEU A 43 3.34 -5.66 -15.95
CA LEU A 43 4.37 -6.04 -14.98
C LEU A 43 5.78 -6.17 -15.59
N ARG A 44 5.89 -6.39 -16.90
CA ARG A 44 7.17 -6.49 -17.62
C ARG A 44 7.75 -5.12 -18.00
N ALA A 45 6.97 -4.04 -17.86
CA ALA A 45 7.46 -2.71 -18.10
C ALA A 45 8.57 -2.38 -17.08
N PRO A 46 9.65 -1.70 -17.50
CA PRO A 46 10.74 -1.32 -16.59
C PRO A 46 10.26 -0.43 -15.43
N ASP A 47 9.18 0.31 -15.64
CA ASP A 47 8.58 1.21 -14.64
C ASP A 47 7.83 0.45 -13.53
N SER A 48 7.35 -0.77 -13.80
CA SER A 48 6.49 -1.53 -12.87
C SER A 48 7.19 -1.90 -11.58
N ALA A 49 8.49 -2.24 -11.65
CA ALA A 49 9.28 -2.44 -10.44
C ALA A 49 9.37 -1.15 -9.61
N GLY A 50 9.54 0.01 -10.25
CA GLY A 50 9.58 1.32 -9.60
C GLY A 50 8.26 1.72 -8.95
N VAL A 51 7.13 1.44 -9.61
CA VAL A 51 5.79 1.63 -9.02
C VAL A 51 5.66 0.77 -7.77
N LEU A 52 5.93 -0.53 -7.85
CA LEU A 52 5.85 -1.44 -6.71
C LEU A 52 6.80 -1.04 -5.58
N SER A 53 8.03 -0.65 -5.88
CA SER A 53 8.99 -0.15 -4.91
C SER A 53 8.47 1.08 -4.16
N ARG A 54 7.81 2.00 -4.87
CA ARG A 54 7.23 3.21 -4.27
C ARG A 54 6.08 2.85 -3.33
N GLU A 55 5.19 1.96 -3.74
CA GLU A 55 4.06 1.50 -2.91
C GLU A 55 4.54 0.73 -1.66
N ILE A 56 5.56 -0.12 -1.82
CA ILE A 56 6.23 -0.82 -0.70
C ILE A 56 6.86 0.19 0.26
N GLY A 57 7.55 1.21 -0.29
CA GLY A 57 8.09 2.31 0.51
C GLY A 57 7.01 3.05 1.28
N ARG A 58 5.94 3.49 0.60
CA ARG A 58 4.81 4.18 1.22
C ARG A 58 4.19 3.38 2.35
N ARG A 59 3.99 2.08 2.15
CA ARG A 59 3.51 1.20 3.23
C ARG A 59 4.46 1.18 4.42
N LEU A 60 5.76 1.05 4.17
CA LEU A 60 6.77 1.09 5.23
C LEU A 60 6.77 2.43 5.98
N PHE A 61 6.77 3.56 5.28
CA PHE A 61 6.73 4.88 5.91
C PHE A 61 5.44 5.14 6.67
N SER A 62 4.30 4.63 6.19
CA SER A 62 3.02 4.64 6.91
C SER A 62 3.12 3.90 8.25
N LEU A 63 3.69 2.69 8.26
CA LEU A 63 3.92 1.91 9.48
C LEU A 63 4.89 2.60 10.46
N LEU A 64 5.85 3.36 9.92
CA LEU A 64 6.81 4.13 10.70
C LEU A 64 6.27 5.50 11.15
N LEU A 65 5.02 5.84 10.84
CA LEU A 65 4.40 7.15 11.07
C LEU A 65 5.21 8.31 10.44
N LYS A 66 5.96 8.02 9.37
CA LYS A 66 6.75 8.95 8.56
C LYS A 66 6.06 9.25 7.22
N ALA A 67 4.73 9.28 7.22
CA ALA A 67 3.89 9.34 6.02
C ALA A 67 4.09 10.60 5.15
N ASP A 68 4.79 11.63 5.65
CA ASP A 68 5.05 12.89 4.95
C ASP A 68 6.28 12.85 4.02
N GLN A 69 7.08 11.77 4.03
CA GLN A 69 8.19 11.61 3.08
C GLN A 69 7.67 11.06 1.75
N GLU A 70 7.13 11.96 0.91
CA GLU A 70 6.64 11.62 -0.44
C GLU A 70 7.74 11.09 -1.38
N GLU A 71 9.00 11.41 -1.06
CA GLU A 71 10.21 10.91 -1.70
C GLU A 71 10.98 10.00 -0.73
N ALA A 72 10.43 8.82 -0.50
CA ALA A 72 11.21 7.68 -0.04
C ALA A 72 12.46 7.53 -0.94
N GLU A 73 13.65 7.80 -0.43
CA GLU A 73 14.89 7.40 -1.12
C GLU A 73 14.87 5.87 -1.24
N ILE A 74 14.43 5.37 -2.40
CA ILE A 74 14.32 3.96 -2.76
C ILE A 74 15.64 3.19 -2.67
N SER A 75 16.75 3.92 -2.49
CA SER A 75 18.11 3.43 -2.35
C SER A 75 18.55 3.16 -0.90
N LEU A 76 17.78 3.57 0.12
CA LEU A 76 18.13 3.29 1.51
C LEU A 76 17.89 1.82 1.91
N GLY A 77 18.77 1.32 2.78
CA GLY A 77 18.65 0.04 3.48
C GLY A 77 17.41 -0.02 4.35
N LEU A 78 16.66 -1.12 4.29
CA LEU A 78 15.48 -1.34 5.16
C LEU A 78 15.84 -1.26 6.65
N GLY A 79 17.07 -1.66 7.03
CA GLY A 79 17.58 -1.50 8.39
C GLY A 79 17.75 -0.04 8.80
N ASP A 80 18.28 0.81 7.92
CA ASP A 80 18.42 2.25 8.14
C ASP A 80 17.07 2.98 8.18
N LEU A 81 16.03 2.41 7.54
CA LEU A 81 14.67 2.94 7.57
C LEU A 81 13.93 2.67 8.89
N GLY A 82 14.49 1.85 9.79
CA GLY A 82 13.87 1.51 11.08
C GLY A 82 12.91 0.32 11.00
N LEU A 83 13.20 -0.66 10.14
CA LEU A 83 12.44 -1.92 10.09
C LEU A 83 12.72 -2.77 11.34
N ASP A 84 12.08 -2.42 12.45
CA ASP A 84 12.08 -3.22 13.68
C ASP A 84 11.22 -4.49 13.54
N SER A 85 11.35 -5.43 14.48
CA SER A 85 10.63 -6.71 14.46
C SER A 85 9.11 -6.59 14.30
N MET A 86 8.47 -5.55 14.85
CA MET A 86 7.03 -5.33 14.72
C MET A 86 6.67 -4.85 13.30
N VAL A 87 7.41 -3.87 12.80
CA VAL A 87 7.22 -3.31 11.45
C VAL A 87 7.43 -4.40 10.40
N ALA A 88 8.42 -5.27 10.59
CA ALA A 88 8.68 -6.39 9.69
C ALA A 88 7.53 -7.41 9.66
N VAL A 89 6.88 -7.68 10.80
CA VAL A 89 5.71 -8.58 10.87
C VAL A 89 4.51 -7.96 10.16
N GLU A 90 4.22 -6.68 10.39
CA GLU A 90 3.14 -5.96 9.71
C GLU A 90 3.38 -5.86 8.20
N MET A 91 4.62 -5.60 7.80
CA MET A 91 5.00 -5.53 6.38
C MET A 91 4.86 -6.88 5.69
N ARG A 92 5.23 -7.99 6.36
CA ARG A 92 5.00 -9.34 5.86
C ARG A 92 3.52 -9.67 5.71
N ALA A 93 2.69 -9.30 6.69
CA ALA A 93 1.25 -9.52 6.62
C ALA A 93 0.62 -8.76 5.43
N TRP A 94 0.98 -7.49 5.26
CA TRP A 94 0.55 -6.67 4.13
C TRP A 94 1.05 -7.24 2.78
N TRP A 95 2.33 -7.63 2.70
CA TRP A 95 2.89 -8.22 1.49
C TRP A 95 2.10 -9.44 1.03
N LYS A 96 1.75 -10.33 1.97
CA LYS A 96 0.93 -11.50 1.68
C LYS A 96 -0.48 -11.13 1.25
N GLN A 97 -1.08 -10.09 1.82
CA GLN A 97 -2.40 -9.60 1.42
C GLN A 97 -2.39 -9.06 -0.02
N VAL A 98 -1.37 -8.28 -0.39
CA VAL A 98 -1.29 -7.56 -1.66
C VAL A 98 -0.81 -8.48 -2.79
N PHE A 99 0.31 -9.16 -2.59
CA PHE A 99 0.95 -9.98 -3.62
C PHE A 99 0.55 -11.45 -3.54
N GLY A 100 -0.11 -11.87 -2.46
CA GLY A 100 -0.52 -13.26 -2.23
C GLY A 100 0.65 -14.21 -1.95
N SER A 101 1.88 -13.73 -1.83
CA SER A 101 3.10 -14.52 -1.61
C SER A 101 3.64 -14.24 -0.22
N ASP A 102 4.32 -15.20 0.41
CA ASP A 102 4.95 -14.98 1.70
C ASP A 102 6.42 -14.60 1.51
N ILE A 103 6.91 -13.61 2.27
CA ILE A 103 8.32 -13.25 2.36
C ILE A 103 8.75 -13.37 3.82
N SER A 104 9.87 -14.05 4.06
CA SER A 104 10.37 -14.15 5.44
C SER A 104 10.98 -12.82 5.90
N VAL A 105 10.89 -12.53 7.20
CA VAL A 105 11.48 -11.31 7.79
C VAL A 105 12.97 -11.22 7.48
N LEU A 106 13.69 -12.34 7.58
CA LEU A 106 15.12 -12.40 7.28
C LEU A 106 15.40 -12.07 5.81
N GLN A 107 14.58 -12.58 4.89
CA GLN A 107 14.71 -12.33 3.46
C GLN A 107 14.35 -10.89 3.09
N MET A 108 13.38 -10.28 3.79
CA MET A 108 13.07 -8.86 3.67
C MET A 108 14.25 -8.00 4.15
N MET A 109 14.83 -8.33 5.31
CA MET A 109 16.00 -7.62 5.85
C MET A 109 17.28 -7.83 5.03
N ALA A 110 17.43 -8.98 4.38
CA ALA A 110 18.55 -9.27 3.49
C ALA A 110 18.47 -8.51 2.15
N MET A 111 17.31 -7.96 1.79
CA MET A 111 17.17 -7.10 0.62
C MET A 111 17.60 -5.69 0.99
N TRP A 112 18.63 -5.19 0.32
CA TRP A 112 19.23 -3.91 0.67
C TRP A 112 18.42 -2.68 0.24
N THR A 113 17.41 -2.80 -0.63
CA THR A 113 16.70 -1.61 -1.15
C THR A 113 15.22 -1.89 -1.44
N LEU A 114 14.42 -0.82 -1.43
CA LEU A 114 13.03 -0.86 -1.89
C LEU A 114 12.93 -1.26 -3.37
N GLU A 115 13.95 -0.94 -4.17
CA GLU A 115 14.08 -1.38 -5.56
C GLU A 115 14.11 -2.92 -5.68
N ALA A 116 14.93 -3.58 -4.87
CA ALA A 116 15.03 -5.04 -4.87
C ALA A 116 13.70 -5.70 -4.49
N LEU A 117 12.99 -5.11 -3.52
CA LEU A 117 11.65 -5.57 -3.13
C LEU A 117 10.62 -5.38 -4.25
N GLY A 118 10.58 -4.22 -4.90
CA GLY A 118 9.64 -3.98 -6.02
C GLY A 118 9.88 -4.91 -7.21
N LYS A 119 11.15 -5.16 -7.54
CA LYS A 119 11.50 -6.15 -8.57
C LYS A 119 11.04 -7.56 -8.22
N ARG A 120 11.21 -7.98 -6.97
CA ARG A 120 10.71 -9.28 -6.49
C ARG A 120 9.19 -9.36 -6.58
N ALA A 121 8.48 -8.31 -6.14
CA ALA A 121 7.03 -8.26 -6.24
C ALA A 121 6.56 -8.38 -7.69
N ALA A 122 7.22 -7.69 -8.64
CA ALA A 122 6.91 -7.80 -10.07
C ALA A 122 7.08 -9.24 -10.57
N ASP A 123 8.20 -9.89 -10.25
CA ASP A 123 8.50 -11.26 -10.67
C ASP A 123 7.46 -12.27 -10.14
N GLU A 124 7.13 -12.18 -8.85
CA GLU A 124 6.11 -13.01 -8.20
C GLU A 124 4.71 -12.84 -8.84
N LEU A 125 4.34 -11.59 -9.16
CA LEU A 125 3.07 -11.29 -9.83
C LEU A 125 3.05 -11.81 -11.27
N ILE A 126 4.18 -11.76 -11.99
CA ILE A 126 4.31 -12.30 -13.34
C ILE A 126 4.09 -13.81 -13.34
N VAL A 127 4.74 -14.53 -12.43
CA VAL A 127 4.57 -15.98 -12.27
C VAL A 127 3.11 -16.32 -11.96
N LYS A 128 2.49 -15.57 -11.05
CA LYS A 128 1.09 -15.80 -10.64
C LYS A 128 0.06 -15.55 -11.72
N CYS A 129 0.27 -14.56 -12.57
CA CYS A 129 -0.69 -14.26 -13.63
C CYS A 129 -0.49 -15.15 -14.87
N GLN A 130 0.54 -16.01 -14.87
CA GLN A 130 0.83 -16.97 -15.95
C GLN A 130 0.47 -18.42 -15.58
N GLY A 131 0.17 -18.71 -14.32
CA GLY A 131 -0.26 -20.03 -13.83
C GLY A 131 -1.74 -20.04 -13.48
#